data_AF-A0A2E8IWT4-F1
#
_entry.id   AF-A0A2E8IWT4-F1
#
_cell.length_a   1.000
_cell.length_b   1.000
_cell.length_c   1.000
_cell.angle_alpha   90.00
_cell.angle_beta   90.00
_cell.angle_gamma   90.00
#
_symmetry.space_group_name_H-M   'P 1'
#
loop_
_entity.id
_entity.type
_entity.pdbx_description
1 polymer ?
#
loop_
_entity_poly.entity_id
_entity_poly.type
_entity_poly.pdbx_seq_one_letter_code
_entity_poly.pdbx_strand_id
1 'polypeptide(L)'
;MEENFHINEELALFAILGIMIVLFWRKPNSGKTRNAAIRQRFANPPGAFAVFFAKIITLAILVISASALIEYSTNIADYEEIKCDSREHNHHRHCNYEQYTSDDLKLQLNGFLLTPEVDLGVEVGDDLPHTNSPDGPWFWTYYIAGCLVLTSGFSLAKRRRKIHVKDMLEAENNLRPIIRRLALDPNGVVEGRIRLPSPVACSKTSKKENRRIAIIYFFSALMMVTTLLSIYDYFYRIDSGIHMLPKHELQAAILGFMALGFVIAANISIKYLSATYSGEDDSVIPNLLRNQERPDQTSPAVTSRDKPVSAKDVLEELAKEMRAARKESELLRGQLAETKIKVSDLEVELEKKTIELEGIQAISVDMERLIQENETPGNKNLSLMDSVMVGDNLFSGDKIDQQIVNDPKAIAKAAIEAYKAGRQDLESIEFDF
;
A
#
# COMPACT_ATOMS: atom_id res chain seq x y z
N MET A 1 -28.31 -4.20 -47.55
CA MET A 1 -29.05 -4.48 -46.31
C MET A 1 -28.03 -4.95 -45.30
N GLU A 2 -27.42 -4.00 -44.58
CA GLU A 2 -26.69 -4.26 -43.35
C GLU A 2 -27.17 -3.18 -42.38
N GLU A 3 -28.06 -3.58 -41.47
CA GLU A 3 -28.51 -2.75 -40.37
C GLU A 3 -27.42 -2.75 -39.30
N ASN A 4 -26.76 -1.62 -39.12
CA ASN A 4 -25.76 -1.42 -38.07
C ASN A 4 -26.46 -1.32 -36.70
N PHE A 5 -26.04 -2.23 -35.82
CA PHE A 5 -26.38 -2.35 -34.41
C PHE A 5 -25.92 -1.10 -33.61
N HIS A 6 -26.77 -0.07 -33.51
CA HIS A 6 -26.42 1.19 -32.82
C HIS A 6 -26.83 1.26 -31.33
N ILE A 7 -27.15 0.15 -30.67
CA ILE A 7 -27.68 0.16 -29.28
C ILE A 7 -26.64 -0.31 -28.22
N ASN A 8 -25.40 -0.62 -28.60
CA ASN A 8 -24.45 -1.28 -27.68
C ASN A 8 -23.36 -0.39 -27.08
N GLU A 9 -23.13 0.84 -27.53
CA GLU A 9 -21.99 1.65 -27.06
C GLU A 9 -22.25 2.33 -25.70
N GLU A 10 -23.41 2.97 -25.53
CA GLU A 10 -23.79 3.51 -24.22
C GLU A 10 -24.00 2.39 -23.20
N LEU A 11 -24.58 1.27 -23.61
CA LEU A 11 -24.81 0.12 -22.73
C LEU A 11 -23.49 -0.56 -22.34
N ALA A 12 -22.49 -0.59 -23.23
CA ALA A 12 -21.14 -1.05 -22.93
C ALA A 12 -20.42 -0.09 -21.98
N LEU A 13 -20.55 1.22 -22.16
CA LEU A 13 -20.01 2.21 -21.23
C LEU A 13 -20.66 2.11 -19.84
N PHE A 14 -21.99 2.01 -19.76
CA PHE A 14 -22.70 1.77 -18.49
C PHE A 14 -22.40 0.40 -17.89
N ALA A 15 -22.15 -0.63 -18.71
CA ALA A 15 -21.71 -1.94 -18.24
C ALA A 15 -20.28 -1.89 -17.71
N ILE A 16 -19.36 -1.17 -18.34
CA ILE A 16 -17.97 -0.99 -17.87
C ILE A 16 -17.96 -0.13 -16.60
N LEU A 17 -18.72 0.97 -16.55
CA LEU A 17 -18.91 1.77 -15.35
C LEU A 17 -19.56 0.96 -14.23
N GLY A 18 -20.55 0.14 -14.55
CA GLY A 18 -21.23 -0.78 -13.63
C GLY A 18 -20.30 -1.88 -13.11
N ILE A 19 -19.49 -2.49 -13.98
CA ILE A 19 -18.48 -3.50 -13.62
C ILE A 19 -17.39 -2.87 -12.76
N MET A 20 -16.93 -1.67 -13.09
CA MET A 20 -15.99 -0.92 -12.26
C MET A 20 -16.61 -0.61 -10.90
N ILE A 21 -17.82 -0.03 -10.85
CA ILE A 21 -18.53 0.23 -9.60
C ILE A 21 -18.72 -1.06 -8.80
N VAL A 22 -19.08 -2.19 -9.41
CA VAL A 22 -19.26 -3.49 -8.74
C VAL A 22 -17.93 -4.07 -8.26
N LEU A 23 -16.86 -4.01 -9.04
CA LEU A 23 -15.52 -4.45 -8.64
C LEU A 23 -14.96 -3.55 -7.51
N PHE A 24 -15.31 -2.27 -7.49
CA PHE A 24 -14.90 -1.31 -6.46
C PHE A 24 -15.82 -1.31 -5.22
N TRP A 25 -17.10 -1.66 -5.35
CA TRP A 25 -18.06 -1.80 -4.24
C TRP A 25 -18.09 -3.20 -3.65
N ARG A 26 -17.49 -4.19 -4.30
CA ARG A 26 -17.27 -5.52 -3.73
C ARG A 26 -16.25 -5.37 -2.61
N LYS A 27 -16.79 -4.98 -1.44
CA LYS A 27 -16.21 -5.11 -0.11
C LYS A 27 -15.34 -6.38 -0.13
N PRO A 28 -14.04 -6.32 0.21
CA PRO A 28 -13.24 -7.53 0.29
C PRO A 28 -14.00 -8.43 1.24
N ASN A 29 -14.56 -9.51 0.69
CA ASN A 29 -15.43 -10.40 1.40
C ASN A 29 -14.63 -10.83 2.62
N SER A 30 -15.10 -10.45 3.81
CA SER A 30 -14.55 -10.94 5.07
C SER A 30 -14.95 -12.41 5.16
N GLY A 31 -14.30 -13.24 4.35
CA GLY A 31 -14.24 -14.66 4.56
C GLY A 31 -13.68 -14.83 5.96
N LYS A 32 -14.51 -15.36 6.86
CA LYS A 32 -14.08 -15.90 8.14
C LYS A 32 -13.12 -17.06 7.85
N THR A 33 -11.87 -16.76 7.50
CA THR A 33 -10.76 -17.68 7.68
C THR A 33 -10.42 -17.66 9.16
N ARG A 34 -11.14 -18.49 9.93
CA ARG A 34 -10.60 -19.01 11.19
C ARG A 34 -9.22 -19.59 10.86
N ASN A 35 -8.19 -19.08 11.52
CA ASN A 35 -6.78 -19.51 11.46
C ASN A 35 -5.81 -18.70 10.56
N ALA A 36 -6.06 -17.42 10.32
CA ALA A 36 -5.01 -16.48 9.88
C ALA A 36 -4.46 -15.67 11.06
N ALA A 37 -3.94 -16.36 12.09
CA ALA A 37 -3.09 -15.72 13.08
C ALA A 37 -1.67 -15.64 12.51
N ILE A 38 -1.04 -14.47 12.62
CA ILE A 38 0.40 -14.22 12.42
C ILE A 38 0.86 -14.14 10.94
N ARG A 39 0.32 -13.17 10.20
CA ARG A 39 1.08 -12.31 9.27
C ARG A 39 0.11 -11.26 8.72
N GLN A 40 -0.31 -10.32 9.59
CA GLN A 40 -0.77 -9.04 9.07
C GLN A 40 0.44 -8.41 8.38
N ARG A 41 0.51 -8.50 7.04
CA ARG A 41 1.46 -7.70 6.27
C ARG A 41 1.13 -6.25 6.55
N PHE A 42 1.85 -5.67 7.51
CA PHE A 42 1.77 -4.24 7.77
C PHE A 42 2.06 -3.52 6.45
N ALA A 43 1.13 -2.68 5.99
CA ALA A 43 1.37 -1.87 4.82
C ALA A 43 2.39 -0.81 5.22
N ASN A 44 3.64 -0.98 4.79
CA ASN A 44 4.71 -0.04 5.08
C ASN A 44 4.35 1.33 4.49
N PRO A 45 4.56 2.42 5.24
CA PRO A 45 4.30 3.76 4.72
C PRO A 45 5.23 4.04 3.52
N PRO A 46 4.74 4.77 2.49
CA PRO A 46 5.60 5.24 1.42
C PRO A 46 6.76 6.10 1.95
N GLY A 47 7.91 6.02 1.27
CA GLY A 47 9.09 6.81 1.62
C GLY A 47 8.80 8.31 1.62
N ALA A 48 9.52 9.06 2.45
CA ALA A 48 9.32 10.51 2.60
C ALA A 48 9.49 11.26 1.26
N PHE A 49 10.45 10.84 0.43
CA PHE A 49 10.65 11.38 -0.92
C PHE A 49 9.44 11.15 -1.83
N ALA A 50 8.87 9.94 -1.84
CA ALA A 50 7.69 9.65 -2.66
C ALA A 50 6.48 10.52 -2.25
N VAL A 51 6.27 10.73 -0.95
CA VAL A 51 5.21 11.62 -0.45
C VAL A 51 5.48 13.08 -0.81
N PHE A 52 6.75 13.51 -0.82
CA PHE A 52 7.13 14.86 -1.24
C PHE A 52 6.88 15.08 -2.74
N PHE A 53 7.34 14.17 -3.60
CA PHE A 53 7.07 14.23 -5.04
C PHE A 53 5.57 14.22 -5.35
N ALA A 54 4.79 13.34 -4.69
CA ALA A 54 3.35 13.29 -4.88
C ALA A 54 2.68 14.64 -4.54
N LYS A 55 3.15 15.34 -3.51
CA LYS A 55 2.63 16.67 -3.16
C LYS A 55 2.98 17.74 -4.19
N ILE A 56 4.20 17.70 -4.74
CA ILE A 56 4.61 18.61 -5.82
C ILE A 56 3.73 18.39 -7.04
N ILE A 57 3.50 17.14 -7.44
CA ILE A 57 2.63 16.80 -8.57
C ILE A 57 1.21 17.32 -8.33
N THR A 58 0.64 17.10 -7.13
CA THR A 58 -0.70 17.63 -6.82
C THR A 58 -0.76 19.16 -6.83
N LEU A 59 0.32 19.84 -6.41
CA LEU A 59 0.39 21.29 -6.44
C LEU A 59 0.49 21.80 -7.88
N ALA A 60 1.31 21.17 -8.71
CA ALA A 60 1.46 21.52 -10.12
C ALA A 60 0.13 21.38 -10.88
N ILE A 61 -0.57 20.25 -10.71
CA ILE A 61 -1.89 20.02 -11.30
C ILE A 61 -2.90 21.06 -10.83
N LEU A 62 -2.88 21.42 -9.54
CA LEU A 62 -3.76 22.46 -9.01
C LEU A 62 -3.47 23.83 -9.62
N VAL A 63 -2.20 24.19 -9.80
CA VAL A 63 -1.81 25.46 -10.45
C VAL A 63 -2.26 25.48 -11.91
N ILE A 64 -2.01 24.41 -12.67
CA ILE A 64 -2.42 24.31 -14.08
C ILE A 64 -3.96 24.38 -14.22
N SER A 65 -4.69 23.68 -13.35
CA SER A 65 -6.15 23.69 -13.40
C SER A 65 -6.71 25.06 -13.01
N ALA A 66 -6.09 25.74 -12.04
CA ALA A 66 -6.47 27.09 -11.66
C ALA A 66 -6.17 28.10 -12.77
N SER A 67 -5.01 28.00 -13.45
CA SER A 67 -4.70 28.88 -14.58
C SER A 67 -5.66 28.67 -15.74
N ALA A 68 -6.03 27.42 -16.06
CA ALA A 68 -7.01 27.13 -17.09
C ALA A 68 -8.40 27.72 -16.75
N LEU A 69 -8.85 27.60 -15.50
CA LEU A 69 -10.13 28.23 -15.09
C LEU A 69 -10.07 29.77 -15.12
N ILE A 70 -8.93 30.37 -14.82
CA ILE A 70 -8.75 31.83 -14.92
C ILE A 70 -8.81 32.26 -16.40
N GLU A 71 -8.13 31.56 -17.29
CA GLU A 71 -8.17 31.84 -18.74
C GLU A 71 -9.57 31.64 -19.31
N TYR A 72 -10.27 30.59 -18.91
CA TYR A 72 -11.68 30.39 -19.27
C TYR A 72 -12.56 31.54 -18.73
N SER A 73 -12.28 32.02 -17.51
CA SER A 73 -13.00 33.14 -16.91
C SER A 73 -12.80 34.45 -17.67
N THR A 74 -11.60 34.68 -18.22
CA THR A 74 -11.32 35.85 -19.06
C THR A 74 -11.99 35.72 -20.42
N ASN A 75 -11.98 34.53 -21.02
CA ASN A 75 -12.63 34.29 -22.31
C ASN A 75 -14.15 34.53 -22.23
N ILE A 76 -14.80 34.16 -21.11
CA ILE A 76 -16.23 34.48 -20.91
C ILE A 76 -16.47 35.97 -20.80
N ALA A 77 -15.62 36.68 -20.04
CA ALA A 77 -15.75 38.12 -19.88
C ALA A 77 -15.61 38.85 -21.22
N ASP A 78 -14.60 38.49 -22.01
CA ASP A 78 -14.37 39.03 -23.35
C ASP A 78 -15.54 38.71 -24.29
N TYR A 79 -16.08 37.49 -24.22
CA TYR A 79 -17.25 37.09 -25.00
C TYR A 79 -18.50 37.92 -24.66
N GLU A 80 -18.78 38.15 -23.37
CA GLU A 80 -19.90 38.99 -22.95
C GLU A 80 -19.70 40.46 -23.36
N GLU A 81 -18.48 40.98 -23.31
CA GLU A 81 -18.14 42.34 -23.76
C GLU A 81 -18.38 42.52 -25.27
N ILE A 82 -17.90 41.59 -26.10
CA ILE A 82 -18.12 41.62 -27.56
C ILE A 82 -19.61 41.50 -27.92
N LYS A 83 -20.34 40.63 -27.20
CA LYS A 83 -21.80 40.46 -27.37
C LYS A 83 -22.58 41.72 -26.98
N CYS A 84 -22.04 42.51 -26.06
CA CYS A 84 -22.58 43.80 -25.68
C CYS A 84 -22.34 44.88 -26.75
N ASP A 85 -21.11 45.05 -27.23
CA ASP A 85 -20.74 46.08 -28.21
C ASP A 85 -21.50 45.89 -29.55
N SER A 86 -21.63 44.65 -29.99
CA SER A 86 -22.39 44.29 -31.21
C SER A 86 -23.90 44.59 -31.12
N ARG A 87 -24.49 44.57 -29.91
CA ARG A 87 -25.91 44.92 -29.69
C ARG A 87 -26.13 46.42 -29.59
N GLU A 88 -25.14 47.18 -29.12
CA GLU A 88 -25.23 48.63 -28.93
C GLU A 88 -25.33 49.40 -30.26
N HIS A 89 -24.77 48.86 -31.34
CA HIS A 89 -24.93 49.43 -32.70
C HIS A 89 -26.39 49.45 -33.19
N ASN A 90 -27.30 48.69 -32.58
CA ASN A 90 -28.67 48.55 -33.08
C ASN A 90 -29.76 49.26 -32.26
N HIS A 91 -29.54 49.73 -31.03
CA HIS A 91 -30.43 50.70 -30.33
C HIS A 91 -29.88 51.08 -28.95
N HIS A 92 -30.18 52.31 -28.50
CA HIS A 92 -29.92 52.87 -27.15
C HIS A 92 -30.54 52.04 -26.00
N ARG A 93 -30.02 50.84 -25.73
CA ARG A 93 -30.31 50.08 -24.52
C ARG A 93 -29.03 49.84 -23.75
N HIS A 94 -29.04 50.19 -22.47
CA HIS A 94 -28.04 49.77 -21.50
C HIS A 94 -27.80 48.26 -21.64
N CYS A 95 -26.54 47.87 -21.78
CA CYS A 95 -26.21 46.45 -21.79
C CYS A 95 -26.48 45.88 -20.39
N ASN A 96 -27.56 45.10 -20.28
CA ASN A 96 -27.78 44.31 -19.08
C ASN A 96 -26.86 43.10 -19.20
N TYR A 97 -25.81 43.07 -18.38
CA TYR A 97 -24.97 41.90 -18.17
C TYR A 97 -25.85 40.75 -17.66
N GLU A 98 -26.22 39.82 -18.55
CA GLU A 98 -27.31 38.86 -18.30
C GLU A 98 -26.86 37.67 -17.42
N GLN A 99 -25.56 37.34 -17.35
CA GLN A 99 -25.08 36.11 -16.70
C GLN A 99 -23.77 36.27 -15.90
N TYR A 100 -22.59 36.10 -16.52
CA TYR A 100 -21.31 35.96 -15.81
C TYR A 100 -20.83 37.26 -15.14
N THR A 101 -21.09 38.41 -15.77
CA THR A 101 -20.74 39.76 -15.27
C THR A 101 -21.85 40.43 -14.46
N SER A 102 -22.94 39.73 -14.17
CA SER A 102 -24.06 40.26 -13.36
C SER A 102 -23.67 40.42 -11.87
N ASP A 103 -24.38 41.26 -11.11
CA ASP A 103 -24.14 41.42 -9.66
C ASP A 103 -24.63 40.23 -8.80
N ASP A 104 -25.41 39.30 -9.38
CA ASP A 104 -25.96 38.14 -8.67
C ASP A 104 -25.03 36.93 -8.80
N LEU A 105 -24.46 36.49 -7.68
CA LEU A 105 -23.59 35.30 -7.58
C LEU A 105 -24.18 34.06 -8.28
N LYS A 106 -25.51 33.85 -8.23
CA LYS A 106 -26.13 32.68 -8.86
C LYS A 106 -26.08 32.76 -10.38
N LEU A 107 -26.30 33.95 -10.92
CA LEU A 107 -26.20 34.22 -12.36
C LEU A 107 -24.74 34.18 -12.80
N GLN A 108 -23.81 34.70 -11.99
CA GLN A 108 -22.37 34.58 -12.25
C GLN A 108 -21.93 33.11 -12.34
N LEU A 109 -22.34 32.28 -11.37
CA LEU A 109 -21.96 30.87 -11.33
C LEU A 109 -22.56 30.08 -12.50
N ASN A 110 -23.81 30.38 -12.87
CA ASN A 110 -24.46 29.75 -14.00
C ASN A 110 -23.82 30.19 -15.33
N GLY A 111 -23.52 31.48 -15.49
CA GLY A 111 -22.80 32.00 -16.65
C GLY A 111 -21.40 31.39 -16.78
N PHE A 112 -20.71 31.17 -15.67
CA PHE A 112 -19.42 30.48 -15.69
C PHE A 112 -19.55 29.02 -16.13
N LEU A 113 -20.47 28.26 -15.52
CA LEU A 113 -20.51 26.80 -15.66
C LEU A 113 -21.29 26.28 -16.88
N LEU A 114 -22.15 27.10 -17.48
CA LEU A 114 -23.16 26.67 -18.46
C LEU A 114 -23.12 27.45 -19.78
N THR A 115 -22.17 28.36 -19.99
CA THR A 115 -22.04 29.09 -21.27
C THR A 115 -21.40 28.17 -22.31
N PRO A 116 -22.14 27.68 -23.31
CA PRO A 116 -21.62 26.66 -24.20
C PRO A 116 -20.85 27.22 -25.41
N GLU A 117 -20.73 28.54 -25.47
CA GLU A 117 -20.27 29.32 -26.63
C GLU A 117 -18.81 29.82 -26.44
N VAL A 118 -18.18 29.46 -25.32
CA VAL A 118 -16.87 29.95 -24.91
C VAL A 118 -15.94 28.78 -24.70
N ASP A 119 -14.83 28.76 -25.43
CA ASP A 119 -13.88 27.66 -25.40
C ASP A 119 -12.51 28.10 -24.84
N LEU A 120 -11.75 27.13 -24.33
CA LEU A 120 -10.35 27.30 -23.92
C LEU A 120 -9.37 27.12 -25.09
N GLY A 121 -9.86 26.69 -26.25
CA GLY A 121 -9.05 26.41 -27.43
C GLY A 121 -8.25 25.11 -27.33
N VAL A 122 -8.72 24.17 -26.50
CA VAL A 122 -8.23 22.81 -26.32
C VAL A 122 -9.00 21.87 -27.24
N GLU A 123 -8.54 21.80 -28.49
CA GLU A 123 -9.15 21.06 -29.60
C GLU A 123 -9.11 19.52 -29.45
N VAL A 124 -8.73 19.01 -28.27
CA VAL A 124 -8.64 17.60 -27.91
C VAL A 124 -9.85 17.23 -27.07
N GLY A 125 -10.80 16.49 -27.65
CA GLY A 125 -12.04 16.13 -26.98
C GLY A 125 -13.20 17.09 -27.23
N ASP A 126 -13.18 17.89 -28.30
CA ASP A 126 -14.27 18.84 -28.65
C ASP A 126 -15.57 18.12 -29.00
N ASP A 127 -15.48 16.89 -29.48
CA ASP A 127 -16.67 16.11 -29.84
C ASP A 127 -17.39 15.58 -28.57
N LEU A 128 -16.79 15.77 -27.38
CA LEU A 128 -17.46 15.53 -26.10
C LEU A 128 -18.41 16.69 -25.77
N PRO A 129 -19.50 16.43 -25.03
CA PRO A 129 -20.30 17.52 -24.50
C PRO A 129 -19.42 18.47 -23.70
N HIS A 130 -19.58 19.76 -23.93
CA HIS A 130 -18.72 20.81 -23.36
C HIS A 130 -18.54 20.67 -21.84
N THR A 131 -19.54 20.15 -21.13
CA THR A 131 -19.45 19.82 -19.69
C THR A 131 -18.37 18.81 -19.30
N ASN A 132 -17.94 17.92 -20.18
CA ASN A 132 -16.92 16.90 -19.90
C ASN A 132 -15.66 17.07 -20.75
N SER A 133 -15.71 17.92 -21.77
CA SER A 133 -14.56 18.28 -22.60
C SER A 133 -13.50 19.03 -21.79
N PRO A 134 -12.20 18.91 -22.14
CA PRO A 134 -11.14 19.76 -21.61
C PRO A 134 -11.32 21.26 -21.89
N ASP A 135 -12.18 21.60 -22.87
CA ASP A 135 -12.61 22.97 -23.14
C ASP A 135 -13.60 23.51 -22.11
N GLY A 136 -14.25 22.65 -21.35
CA GLY A 136 -15.21 23.03 -20.33
C GLY A 136 -14.61 23.34 -18.96
N PRO A 137 -15.28 24.20 -18.17
CA PRO A 137 -14.85 24.52 -16.81
C PRO A 137 -14.95 23.31 -15.88
N TRP A 138 -15.92 22.43 -16.11
CA TRP A 138 -16.18 21.26 -15.27
C TRP A 138 -15.00 20.29 -15.22
N PHE A 139 -14.34 20.04 -16.36
CA PHE A 139 -13.16 19.19 -16.43
C PHE A 139 -12.06 19.64 -15.47
N TRP A 140 -11.76 20.94 -15.45
CA TRP A 140 -10.77 21.54 -14.56
C TRP A 140 -11.25 21.62 -13.11
N THR A 141 -12.56 21.84 -12.88
CA THR A 141 -13.11 21.81 -11.52
C THR A 141 -12.97 20.43 -10.86
N TYR A 142 -13.07 19.34 -11.63
CA TYR A 142 -12.84 17.98 -11.12
C TYR A 142 -11.40 17.76 -10.69
N TYR A 143 -10.42 18.29 -11.44
CA TYR A 143 -9.01 18.27 -11.03
C TYR A 143 -8.77 19.04 -9.74
N ILE A 144 -9.34 20.25 -9.60
CA ILE A 144 -9.22 21.04 -8.37
C ILE A 144 -9.84 20.29 -7.18
N ALA A 145 -11.08 19.81 -7.33
CA ALA A 145 -11.77 19.04 -6.30
C ALA A 145 -10.98 17.78 -5.90
N GLY A 146 -10.46 17.05 -6.88
CA GLY A 146 -9.60 15.89 -6.68
C GLY A 146 -8.31 16.23 -5.93
N CYS A 147 -7.62 17.31 -6.31
CA CYS A 147 -6.40 17.78 -5.63
C CYS A 147 -6.68 18.20 -4.18
N LEU A 148 -7.81 18.84 -3.89
CA LEU A 148 -8.22 19.17 -2.52
C LEU A 148 -8.46 17.90 -1.68
N VAL A 149 -9.09 16.89 -2.28
CA VAL A 149 -9.27 15.59 -1.61
C VAL A 149 -7.92 14.94 -1.34
N LEU A 150 -6.99 14.93 -2.30
CA LEU A 150 -5.64 14.34 -2.14
C LEU A 150 -4.83 15.04 -1.04
N THR A 151 -4.80 16.37 -1.04
CA THR A 151 -4.10 17.16 -0.01
C THR A 151 -4.70 16.93 1.38
N SER A 152 -6.03 16.80 1.48
CA SER A 152 -6.70 16.39 2.72
C SER A 152 -6.31 14.97 3.17
N GLY A 153 -6.12 14.04 2.22
CA GLY A 153 -5.65 12.69 2.51
C GLY A 153 -4.24 12.67 3.10
N PHE A 154 -3.31 13.42 2.50
CA PHE A 154 -1.95 13.55 3.02
C PHE A 154 -1.89 14.21 4.40
N SER A 155 -2.74 15.19 4.68
CA SER A 155 -2.77 15.88 5.98
C SER A 155 -3.31 14.97 7.09
N LEU A 156 -4.34 14.18 6.81
CA LEU A 156 -4.88 13.17 7.73
C LEU A 156 -3.86 12.09 8.06
N ALA A 157 -3.22 11.51 7.05
CA ALA A 157 -2.19 10.49 7.26
C ALA A 157 -0.97 11.05 8.04
N LYS A 158 -0.55 12.29 7.76
CA LYS A 158 0.51 12.98 8.53
C LYS A 158 0.09 13.20 9.99
N ARG A 159 -1.16 13.59 10.23
CA ARG A 159 -1.70 13.78 11.59
C ARG A 159 -1.69 12.46 12.37
N ARG A 160 -2.14 11.35 11.77
CA ARG A 160 -2.11 10.02 12.39
C ARG A 160 -0.69 9.59 12.75
N ARG A 161 0.25 9.74 11.82
CA ARG A 161 1.66 9.42 12.07
C ARG A 161 2.22 10.23 13.24
N LYS A 162 1.95 11.54 13.30
CA LYS A 162 2.40 12.40 14.40
C LYS A 162 1.83 11.97 15.76
N ILE A 163 0.55 11.63 15.81
CA ILE A 163 -0.11 11.16 17.03
C ILE A 163 0.55 9.85 17.49
N HIS A 164 0.68 8.87 16.60
CA HIS A 164 1.29 7.58 16.94
C HIS A 164 2.76 7.72 17.41
N VAL A 165 3.55 8.59 16.77
CA VAL A 165 4.93 8.86 17.21
C VAL A 165 4.95 9.52 18.59
N LYS A 166 4.00 10.42 18.88
CA LYS A 166 3.87 11.04 20.20
C LYS A 166 3.51 10.01 21.25
N ASP A 167 2.55 9.13 20.97
CA ASP A 167 2.11 8.07 21.88
C ASP A 167 3.26 7.09 22.18
N MET A 168 4.05 6.74 21.16
CA MET A 168 5.27 5.93 21.32
C MET A 168 6.32 6.61 22.21
N LEU A 169 6.57 7.91 22.00
CA LEU A 169 7.54 8.66 22.79
C LEU A 169 7.09 8.85 24.23
N GLU A 170 5.78 9.02 24.45
CA GLU A 170 5.17 9.06 25.78
C GLU A 170 5.30 7.70 26.49
N ALA A 171 5.04 6.59 25.79
CA ALA A 171 5.25 5.25 26.32
C ALA A 171 6.72 4.98 26.67
N GLU A 172 7.67 5.37 25.81
CA GLU A 172 9.11 5.25 26.07
C GLU A 172 9.51 6.02 27.34
N ASN A 173 9.03 7.26 27.48
CA ASN A 173 9.31 8.09 28.66
C ASN A 173 8.76 7.46 29.95
N ASN A 174 7.58 6.84 29.88
CA ASN A 174 6.96 6.14 31.01
C ASN A 174 7.70 4.83 31.35
N LEU A 175 8.31 4.17 30.37
CA LEU A 175 9.07 2.93 30.55
C LEU A 175 10.45 3.16 31.18
N ARG A 176 11.15 4.26 30.85
CA ARG A 176 12.50 4.57 31.38
C ARG A 176 12.66 4.41 32.90
N PRO A 177 11.79 4.97 33.77
CA PRO A 177 11.93 4.79 35.21
C PRO A 177 11.60 3.36 35.68
N ILE A 178 10.73 2.66 34.94
CA ILE A 178 10.28 1.30 35.25
C ILE A 178 11.39 0.30 34.94
N ILE A 179 12.14 0.47 33.84
CA ILE A 179 13.29 -0.37 33.48
C ILE A 179 14.34 -0.38 34.60
N ARG A 180 14.62 0.77 35.22
CA ARG A 180 15.55 0.83 36.35
C ARG A 180 15.05 0.06 37.58
N ARG A 181 13.73 0.05 37.82
CA ARG A 181 13.12 -0.71 38.91
C ARG A 181 13.13 -2.21 38.61
N LEU A 182 12.84 -2.61 37.36
CA LEU A 182 12.96 -4.00 36.92
C LEU A 182 14.39 -4.53 37.01
N ALA A 183 15.40 -3.71 36.72
CA ALA A 183 16.80 -4.13 36.84
C ALA A 183 17.22 -4.41 38.29
N LEU A 184 16.56 -3.77 39.26
CA LEU A 184 16.79 -3.97 40.70
C LEU A 184 15.94 -5.10 41.29
N ASP A 185 14.73 -5.31 40.76
CA ASP A 185 13.81 -6.35 41.19
C ASP A 185 13.09 -6.97 39.97
N PRO A 186 13.67 -8.01 39.34
CA PRO A 186 13.10 -8.62 38.14
C PRO A 186 11.80 -9.40 38.44
N ASN A 187 11.63 -9.89 39.66
CA ASN A 187 10.43 -10.63 40.07
C ASN A 187 9.27 -9.68 40.43
N GLY A 188 9.54 -8.39 40.63
CA GLY A 188 8.54 -7.39 40.98
C GLY A 188 7.39 -7.22 39.99
N VAL A 189 7.56 -7.62 38.72
CA VAL A 189 6.45 -7.64 37.73
C VAL A 189 5.53 -8.84 37.94
N VAL A 190 6.08 -10.02 38.22
CA VAL A 190 5.30 -11.26 38.45
C VAL A 190 4.51 -11.19 39.75
N GLU A 191 5.07 -10.49 40.75
CA GLU A 191 4.42 -10.29 42.05
C GLU A 191 3.50 -9.04 42.08
N GLY A 192 3.36 -8.32 40.97
CA GLY A 192 2.49 -7.14 40.87
C GLY A 192 2.97 -5.87 41.59
N ARG A 193 4.22 -5.87 42.11
CA ARG A 193 4.85 -4.71 42.76
C ARG A 193 5.25 -3.62 41.75
N ILE A 194 5.54 -4.02 40.52
CA ILE A 194 5.88 -3.12 39.40
C ILE A 194 4.80 -3.27 38.33
N ARG A 195 4.07 -2.17 38.07
CA ARG A 195 3.07 -2.11 37.00
C ARG A 195 3.70 -1.63 35.72
N LEU A 196 3.54 -2.40 34.64
CA LEU A 196 3.92 -1.98 33.30
C LEU A 196 2.83 -1.04 32.74
N PRO A 197 3.19 0.06 32.04
CA PRO A 197 2.22 0.96 31.39
C PRO A 197 1.46 0.19 30.31
N SER A 198 0.31 0.66 29.82
CA SER A 198 -0.43 -0.02 28.74
C SER A 198 0.37 0.01 27.43
N PRO A 199 0.34 -1.06 26.61
CA PRO A 199 1.07 -1.10 25.35
C PRO A 199 0.46 -0.11 24.35
N VAL A 200 1.31 0.47 23.50
CA VAL A 200 0.83 1.33 22.42
C VAL A 200 0.27 0.43 21.32
N ALA A 201 -1.06 0.43 21.18
CA ALA A 201 -1.73 -0.38 20.18
C ALA A 201 -1.34 0.02 18.74
N CYS A 202 -1.23 -0.96 17.85
CA CYS A 202 -1.00 -0.73 16.42
C CYS A 202 -2.00 0.29 15.84
N SER A 203 -1.49 1.33 15.17
CA SER A 203 -2.34 2.33 14.51
C SER A 203 -3.02 1.73 13.27
N LYS A 204 -4.32 1.46 13.38
CA LYS A 204 -5.19 0.99 12.30
C LYS A 204 -5.92 2.15 11.63
N THR A 205 -6.32 1.96 10.37
CA THR A 205 -7.10 2.92 9.60
C THR A 205 -8.45 3.21 10.26
N SER A 206 -8.80 4.49 10.42
CA SER A 206 -10.08 4.93 10.94
C SER A 206 -11.20 4.82 9.89
N LYS A 207 -12.47 4.72 10.32
CA LYS A 207 -13.64 4.77 9.42
C LYS A 207 -13.66 6.03 8.54
N LYS A 208 -13.22 7.17 9.10
CA LYS A 208 -13.13 8.45 8.36
C LYS A 208 -12.06 8.40 7.26
N GLU A 209 -10.94 7.72 7.52
CA GLU A 209 -9.85 7.56 6.56
C GLU A 209 -10.25 6.59 5.45
N ASN A 210 -10.96 5.50 5.78
CA ASN A 210 -11.50 4.58 4.77
C ASN A 210 -12.51 5.27 3.84
N ARG A 211 -13.36 6.15 4.38
CA ARG A 211 -14.25 6.99 3.54
C ARG A 211 -13.45 7.91 2.61
N ARG A 212 -12.35 8.49 3.09
CA ARG A 212 -11.48 9.35 2.27
C ARG A 212 -10.75 8.56 1.19
N ILE A 213 -10.26 7.35 1.50
CA ILE A 213 -9.67 6.44 0.51
C ILE A 213 -10.69 6.16 -0.62
N ALA A 214 -11.94 5.84 -0.27
CA ALA A 214 -12.99 5.62 -1.27
C ALA A 214 -13.25 6.86 -2.15
N ILE A 215 -13.28 8.05 -1.56
CA ILE A 215 -13.45 9.31 -2.31
C ILE A 215 -12.24 9.56 -3.24
N ILE A 216 -11.01 9.29 -2.79
CA ILE A 216 -9.80 9.42 -3.63
C ILE A 216 -9.88 8.47 -4.84
N TYR A 217 -10.30 7.21 -4.63
CA TYR A 217 -10.51 6.28 -5.72
C TYR A 217 -11.58 6.75 -6.70
N PHE A 218 -12.71 7.27 -6.19
CA PHE A 218 -13.77 7.81 -7.04
C PHE A 218 -13.26 8.92 -7.96
N PHE A 219 -12.56 9.93 -7.41
CA PHE A 219 -11.98 11.00 -8.23
C PHE A 219 -10.90 10.47 -9.18
N SER A 220 -10.03 9.55 -8.74
CA SER A 220 -9.03 8.95 -9.62
C SER A 220 -9.64 8.21 -10.80
N ALA A 221 -10.76 7.51 -10.60
CA ALA A 221 -11.47 6.82 -11.67
C ALA A 221 -12.19 7.81 -12.58
N LEU A 222 -12.86 8.81 -12.01
CA LEU A 222 -13.54 9.87 -12.76
C LEU A 222 -12.56 10.58 -13.71
N MET A 223 -11.42 11.04 -13.18
CA MET A 223 -10.40 11.73 -13.98
C MET A 223 -9.79 10.84 -15.06
N MET A 224 -9.59 9.55 -14.78
CA MET A 224 -9.06 8.62 -15.76
C MET A 224 -10.08 8.37 -16.88
N VAL A 225 -11.36 8.21 -16.56
CA VAL A 225 -12.42 8.00 -17.56
C VAL A 225 -12.59 9.24 -18.42
N THR A 226 -12.65 10.44 -17.83
CA THR A 226 -12.82 11.68 -18.59
C THR A 226 -11.63 11.92 -19.51
N THR A 227 -10.39 11.74 -19.05
CA THR A 227 -9.20 11.93 -19.90
C THR A 227 -9.07 10.87 -20.98
N LEU A 228 -9.44 9.61 -20.70
CA LEU A 228 -9.47 8.56 -21.71
C LEU A 228 -10.50 8.85 -22.80
N LEU A 229 -11.68 9.37 -22.45
CA LEU A 229 -12.68 9.78 -23.44
C LEU A 229 -12.14 10.92 -24.33
N SER A 230 -11.46 11.92 -23.76
CA SER A 230 -10.85 13.01 -24.54
C SER A 230 -9.71 12.54 -25.45
N ILE A 231 -8.90 11.59 -24.97
CA ILE A 231 -7.80 11.01 -25.76
C ILE A 231 -8.34 10.05 -26.83
N TYR A 232 -9.43 9.34 -26.56
CA TYR A 232 -10.07 8.45 -27.54
C TYR A 232 -10.60 9.24 -28.73
N ASP A 233 -11.24 10.38 -28.48
CA ASP A 233 -11.67 11.31 -29.52
C ASP A 233 -10.48 11.78 -30.40
N TYR A 234 -9.36 12.10 -29.77
CA TYR A 234 -8.13 12.43 -30.48
C TYR A 234 -7.63 11.30 -31.40
N PHE A 235 -7.64 10.04 -30.94
CA PHE A 235 -7.27 8.90 -31.78
C PHE A 235 -8.26 8.65 -32.92
N TYR A 236 -9.55 8.86 -32.70
CA TYR A 236 -10.57 8.75 -33.74
C TYR A 236 -10.33 9.77 -34.87
N ARG A 237 -9.99 11.01 -34.50
CA ARG A 237 -9.65 12.06 -35.48
C ARG A 237 -8.40 11.72 -36.30
N ILE A 238 -7.38 11.08 -35.70
CA ILE A 238 -6.21 10.56 -36.44
C ILE A 238 -6.64 9.52 -37.48
N ASP A 239 -7.51 8.57 -37.09
CA ASP A 239 -7.96 7.48 -37.97
C ASP A 239 -8.86 7.98 -39.12
N SER A 240 -9.63 9.05 -38.87
CA SER A 240 -10.46 9.72 -39.89
C SER A 240 -9.66 10.47 -40.97
N GLY A 241 -8.32 10.54 -40.86
CA GLY A 241 -7.46 11.18 -41.85
C GLY A 241 -7.40 12.71 -41.76
N ILE A 242 -7.84 13.31 -40.66
CA ILE A 242 -7.69 14.74 -40.40
C ILE A 242 -6.22 15.02 -40.03
N HIS A 243 -5.58 15.96 -40.73
CA HIS A 243 -4.20 16.34 -40.43
C HIS A 243 -4.10 17.04 -39.07
N MET A 244 -3.51 16.35 -38.09
CA MET A 244 -3.24 16.91 -36.77
C MET A 244 -2.11 17.93 -36.84
N LEU A 245 -2.37 19.15 -36.36
CA LEU A 245 -1.33 20.10 -36.02
C LEU A 245 -0.53 19.65 -34.79
N PRO A 246 0.76 20.02 -34.69
CA PRO A 246 1.61 19.70 -33.53
C PRO A 246 1.07 20.25 -32.19
N LYS A 247 0.16 21.23 -32.23
CA LYS A 247 -0.56 21.75 -31.06
C LYS A 247 -1.40 20.66 -30.38
N HIS A 248 -2.06 19.78 -31.14
CA HIS A 248 -2.92 18.73 -30.58
C HIS A 248 -2.12 17.61 -29.91
N GLU A 249 -0.99 17.23 -30.49
CA GLU A 249 -0.06 16.26 -29.88
C GLU A 249 0.41 16.75 -28.50
N LEU A 250 0.77 18.03 -28.41
CA LEU A 250 1.20 18.66 -27.17
C LEU A 250 0.06 18.72 -26.13
N GLN A 251 -1.16 19.07 -26.55
CA GLN A 251 -2.34 19.09 -25.67
C GLN A 251 -2.67 17.69 -25.14
N ALA A 252 -2.74 16.69 -26.01
CA ALA A 252 -3.01 15.31 -25.63
C ALA A 252 -1.92 14.76 -24.69
N ALA A 253 -0.64 15.07 -24.96
CA ALA A 253 0.46 14.68 -24.08
C ALA A 253 0.36 15.31 -22.69
N ILE A 254 0.07 16.62 -22.60
CA ILE A 254 -0.09 17.31 -21.32
C ILE A 254 -1.26 16.71 -20.52
N LEU A 255 -2.40 16.48 -21.15
CA LEU A 255 -3.57 15.85 -20.52
C LEU A 255 -3.24 14.42 -20.02
N GLY A 256 -2.53 13.63 -20.83
CA GLY A 256 -2.07 12.30 -20.46
C GLY A 256 -1.10 12.31 -19.27
N PHE A 257 -0.12 13.21 -19.25
CA PHE A 257 0.82 13.37 -18.14
C PHE A 257 0.12 13.84 -16.85
N MET A 258 -0.87 14.74 -16.95
CA MET A 258 -1.65 15.16 -15.79
C MET A 258 -2.48 14.02 -15.21
N ALA A 259 -3.17 13.26 -16.06
CA ALA A 259 -3.95 12.11 -15.63
C ALA A 259 -3.07 11.06 -14.93
N LEU A 260 -1.93 10.71 -15.54
CA LEU A 260 -0.97 9.77 -14.99
C LEU A 260 -0.36 10.28 -13.67
N GLY A 261 0.03 11.56 -13.63
CA GLY A 261 0.54 12.20 -12.41
C GLY A 261 -0.47 12.18 -11.28
N PHE A 262 -1.75 12.45 -11.58
CA PHE A 262 -2.84 12.39 -10.61
C PHE A 262 -3.03 10.97 -10.05
N VAL A 263 -3.04 9.95 -10.92
CA VAL A 263 -3.20 8.54 -10.52
C VAL A 263 -2.02 8.08 -9.66
N ILE A 264 -0.78 8.46 -10.00
CA ILE A 264 0.40 8.16 -9.19
C ILE A 264 0.28 8.82 -7.81
N ALA A 265 -0.08 10.11 -7.75
CA ALA A 265 -0.26 10.83 -6.49
C ALA A 265 -1.38 10.23 -5.64
N ALA A 266 -2.49 9.83 -6.26
CA ALA A 266 -3.62 9.15 -5.61
C ALA A 266 -3.18 7.82 -5.00
N ASN A 267 -2.48 6.98 -5.75
CA ASN A 267 -1.96 5.71 -5.25
C ASN A 267 -1.00 5.88 -4.08
N ILE A 268 -0.10 6.88 -4.12
CA ILE A 268 0.79 7.20 -3.00
C ILE A 268 0.01 7.68 -1.78
N SER A 269 -1.00 8.55 -1.98
CA SER A 269 -1.87 9.04 -0.91
C SER A 269 -2.65 7.90 -0.25
N ILE A 270 -3.21 6.99 -1.04
CA ILE A 270 -3.93 5.80 -0.56
C ILE A 270 -3.00 4.90 0.23
N LYS A 271 -1.82 4.56 -0.31
CA LYS A 271 -0.81 3.77 0.42
C LYS A 271 -0.43 4.43 1.74
N TYR A 272 -0.31 5.76 1.76
CA TYR A 272 0.00 6.50 2.98
C TYR A 272 -1.14 6.49 4.00
N LEU A 273 -2.38 6.59 3.54
CA LEU A 273 -3.58 6.48 4.38
C LEU A 273 -3.82 5.05 4.87
N SER A 274 -3.54 4.02 4.07
CA SER A 274 -3.68 2.62 4.44
C SER A 274 -2.52 2.08 5.27
N ALA A 275 -1.44 2.85 5.41
CA ALA A 275 -0.26 2.43 6.15
C ALA A 275 -0.58 2.15 7.63
N THR A 276 -0.22 0.96 8.08
CA THR A 276 -0.36 0.54 9.47
C THR A 276 0.97 0.76 10.18
N TYR A 277 0.96 1.51 11.27
CA TYR A 277 2.15 1.72 12.08
C TYR A 277 2.19 0.64 13.17
N SER A 278 3.30 -0.09 13.23
CA SER A 278 3.53 -1.13 14.23
C SER A 278 3.52 -0.53 15.63
N GLY A 279 2.69 -1.10 16.49
CA GLY A 279 2.65 -0.88 17.93
C GLY A 279 3.46 -1.94 18.68
N GLU A 280 3.50 -1.85 20.01
CA GLU A 280 3.92 -2.99 20.83
C GLU A 280 2.78 -4.02 20.80
N ASP A 281 3.03 -5.22 20.27
CA ASP A 281 2.02 -6.27 20.22
C ASP A 281 1.74 -6.83 21.64
N ASP A 282 0.47 -6.98 21.97
CA ASP A 282 -0.05 -7.67 23.17
C ASP A 282 0.46 -9.13 23.32
N SER A 283 1.20 -9.65 22.33
CA SER A 283 1.72 -11.00 22.30
C SER A 283 3.04 -11.20 23.07
N VAL A 284 3.77 -10.13 23.39
CA VAL A 284 5.06 -10.26 24.11
C VAL A 284 4.85 -10.42 25.62
N ILE A 285 3.78 -9.85 26.18
CA ILE A 285 3.43 -9.97 27.60
C ILE A 285 1.92 -10.23 27.69
N PRO A 286 1.48 -11.44 28.10
CA PRO A 286 0.08 -11.78 28.26
C PRO A 286 -0.66 -10.75 29.13
N ASN A 287 -1.82 -10.28 28.68
CA ASN A 287 -2.71 -9.39 29.48
C ASN A 287 -3.03 -9.95 30.87
N LEU A 288 -2.91 -11.26 31.07
CA LEU A 288 -3.03 -11.95 32.36
C LEU A 288 -1.97 -11.54 33.40
N LEU A 289 -0.73 -11.25 32.97
CA LEU A 289 0.33 -10.76 33.86
C LEU A 289 0.22 -9.25 34.11
N ARG A 290 -0.45 -8.51 33.22
CA ARG A 290 -0.57 -7.04 33.25
C ARG A 290 -1.83 -6.57 34.00
N ASN A 291 -2.92 -7.33 33.89
CA ASN A 291 -4.20 -7.11 34.57
C ASN A 291 -4.35 -7.97 35.83
N GLN A 292 -3.26 -8.25 36.55
CA GLN A 292 -3.39 -8.52 37.99
C GLN A 292 -3.85 -7.21 38.66
N GLU A 293 -5.11 -6.88 38.42
CA GLU A 293 -5.89 -6.06 39.30
C GLU A 293 -5.76 -6.67 40.69
N ARG A 294 -5.35 -5.81 41.62
CA ARG A 294 -5.82 -5.76 42.99
C ARG A 294 -6.95 -6.79 43.23
N PRO A 295 -6.86 -7.67 44.24
CA PRO A 295 -8.09 -8.17 44.84
C PRO A 295 -8.77 -6.96 45.48
N ASP A 296 -9.50 -6.18 44.68
CA ASP A 296 -10.59 -5.38 45.21
C ASP A 296 -11.52 -6.39 45.85
N GLN A 297 -11.71 -6.18 47.15
CA GLN A 297 -12.67 -6.87 47.99
C GLN A 297 -14.07 -6.71 47.38
N THR A 298 -14.39 -7.58 46.43
CA THR A 298 -15.76 -7.88 46.02
C THR A 298 -15.80 -9.38 45.82
N SER A 299 -15.68 -10.06 46.95
CA SER A 299 -16.19 -11.42 47.12
C SER A 299 -17.59 -11.48 46.49
N PRO A 300 -17.92 -12.48 45.65
CA PRO A 300 -19.31 -12.77 45.39
C PRO A 300 -19.94 -13.01 46.76
N ALA A 301 -21.02 -12.30 47.06
CA ALA A 301 -21.72 -12.27 48.33
C ALA A 301 -21.56 -13.60 49.08
N VAL A 302 -20.68 -13.61 50.07
CA VAL A 302 -20.61 -14.69 51.06
C VAL A 302 -21.96 -14.65 51.73
N THR A 303 -22.82 -15.58 51.35
CA THR A 303 -24.00 -15.91 52.11
C THR A 303 -23.49 -16.19 53.51
N SER A 304 -23.83 -15.29 54.44
CA SER A 304 -23.51 -15.40 55.86
C SER A 304 -23.97 -16.79 56.33
N ARG A 305 -23.01 -17.69 56.52
CA ARG A 305 -23.28 -18.98 57.16
C ARG A 305 -23.35 -18.72 58.66
N ASP A 306 -24.54 -18.86 59.24
CA ASP A 306 -24.84 -18.71 60.67
C ASP A 306 -24.24 -19.82 61.58
N LYS A 307 -23.10 -20.42 61.21
CA LYS A 307 -22.43 -21.42 62.06
C LYS A 307 -20.92 -21.18 62.09
N PRO A 308 -20.28 -21.24 63.28
CA PRO A 308 -18.83 -21.11 63.39
C PRO A 308 -18.14 -22.24 62.61
N VAL A 309 -17.19 -21.86 61.75
CA VAL A 309 -16.43 -22.79 60.91
C VAL A 309 -15.58 -23.68 61.81
N SER A 310 -15.72 -25.00 61.66
CA SER A 310 -14.94 -25.97 62.43
C SER A 310 -13.52 -26.09 61.85
N ALA A 311 -12.51 -26.29 62.70
CA ALA A 311 -11.12 -26.50 62.27
C ALA A 311 -10.98 -27.66 61.26
N LYS A 312 -11.91 -28.61 61.29
CA LYS A 312 -11.98 -29.72 60.32
C LYS A 312 -12.37 -29.25 58.90
N ASP A 313 -13.27 -28.28 58.79
CA ASP A 313 -13.71 -27.73 57.50
C ASP A 313 -12.59 -26.89 56.84
N VAL A 314 -11.80 -26.19 57.67
CA VAL A 314 -10.61 -25.45 57.21
C VAL A 314 -9.53 -26.41 56.70
N LEU A 315 -9.28 -27.52 57.42
CA LEU A 315 -8.32 -28.53 56.98
C LEU A 315 -8.74 -29.24 55.69
N GLU A 316 -10.04 -29.44 55.49
CA GLU A 316 -10.56 -30.06 54.28
C GLU A 316 -10.41 -29.15 53.05
N GLU A 317 -10.70 -27.85 53.18
CA GLU A 317 -10.48 -26.90 52.08
C GLU A 317 -8.99 -26.65 51.81
N LEU A 318 -8.16 -26.59 52.85
CA LEU A 318 -6.70 -26.52 52.69
C LEU A 318 -6.16 -27.74 51.94
N ALA A 319 -6.65 -28.95 52.27
CA ALA A 319 -6.26 -30.18 51.59
C ALA A 319 -6.72 -30.21 50.12
N LYS A 320 -7.87 -29.59 49.81
CA LYS A 320 -8.38 -29.47 48.44
C LYS A 320 -7.57 -28.46 47.63
N GLU A 321 -7.20 -27.34 48.22
CA GLU A 321 -6.36 -26.32 47.59
C GLU A 321 -4.93 -26.85 47.34
N MET A 322 -4.37 -27.60 48.29
CA MET A 322 -3.08 -28.30 48.10
C MET A 322 -3.13 -29.33 46.97
N ARG A 323 -4.24 -30.06 46.80
CA ARG A 323 -4.41 -31.00 45.67
C ARG A 323 -4.53 -30.26 44.34
N ALA A 324 -5.24 -29.13 44.31
CA ALA A 324 -5.34 -28.29 43.11
C ALA A 324 -3.97 -27.73 42.70
N ALA A 325 -3.21 -27.18 43.66
CA ALA A 325 -1.86 -26.66 43.43
C ALA A 325 -0.87 -27.74 42.95
N ARG A 326 -0.96 -28.97 43.47
CA ARG A 326 -0.15 -30.10 42.98
C ARG A 326 -0.46 -30.46 41.53
N LYS A 327 -1.74 -30.51 41.16
CA LYS A 327 -2.17 -30.80 39.79
C LYS A 327 -1.69 -29.73 38.80
N GLU A 328 -1.75 -28.47 39.19
CA GLU A 328 -1.24 -27.36 38.39
C GLU A 328 0.29 -27.44 38.24
N SER A 329 1.01 -27.75 39.32
CA SER A 329 2.47 -27.93 39.29
C SER A 329 2.91 -29.09 38.38
N GLU A 330 2.16 -30.20 38.35
CA GLU A 330 2.41 -31.33 37.44
C GLU A 330 2.15 -30.97 35.98
N LEU A 331 1.09 -30.21 35.71
CA LEU A 331 0.79 -29.71 34.37
C LEU A 331 1.89 -28.77 33.87
N LEU A 332 2.35 -27.84 34.71
CA LEU A 332 3.46 -26.94 34.39
C LEU A 332 4.76 -27.71 34.14
N ARG A 333 5.05 -28.76 34.91
CA ARG A 333 6.19 -29.66 34.65
C ARG A 333 6.09 -30.35 33.29
N GLY A 334 4.90 -30.79 32.89
CA GLY A 334 4.65 -31.37 31.57
C GLY A 334 4.92 -30.38 30.44
N GLN A 335 4.41 -29.15 30.57
CA GLN A 335 4.65 -28.08 29.59
C GLN A 335 6.13 -27.73 29.48
N LEU A 336 6.85 -27.70 30.61
CA LEU A 336 8.29 -27.39 30.63
C LEU A 336 9.13 -28.50 29.98
N ALA A 337 8.71 -29.77 30.11
CA ALA A 337 9.35 -30.87 29.40
C ALA A 337 9.12 -30.78 27.88
N GLU A 338 7.90 -30.43 27.44
CA GLU A 338 7.58 -30.23 26.03
C GLU A 338 8.36 -29.07 25.40
N THR A 339 8.48 -27.95 26.11
CA THR A 339 9.27 -26.81 25.63
C THR A 339 10.76 -27.16 25.57
N LYS A 340 11.29 -27.94 26.52
CA LYS A 340 12.67 -28.42 26.47
C LYS A 340 12.95 -29.25 25.22
N ILE A 341 12.04 -30.14 24.84
CA ILE A 341 12.17 -30.95 23.61
C ILE A 341 12.15 -30.04 22.37
N LYS A 342 11.23 -29.06 22.32
CA LYS A 342 11.19 -28.10 21.21
C LYS A 342 12.47 -27.27 21.09
N VAL A 343 13.09 -26.90 22.21
CA VAL A 343 14.36 -26.17 22.22
C VAL A 343 15.50 -27.07 21.71
N SER A 344 15.57 -28.34 22.14
CA SER A 344 16.59 -29.25 21.60
C SER A 344 16.42 -29.51 20.10
N ASP A 345 15.18 -29.63 19.61
CA ASP A 345 14.94 -29.80 18.17
C ASP A 345 15.40 -28.57 17.38
N LEU A 346 15.14 -27.36 17.90
CA LEU A 346 15.61 -26.12 17.30
C LEU A 346 17.13 -25.98 17.35
N GLU A 347 17.79 -26.46 18.40
CA GLU A 347 19.26 -26.48 18.50
C GLU A 347 19.87 -27.38 17.42
N VAL A 348 19.30 -28.57 17.17
CA VAL A 348 19.73 -29.47 16.09
C VAL A 348 19.49 -28.84 14.71
N GLU A 349 18.36 -28.17 14.51
CA GLU A 349 18.10 -27.47 13.24
C GLU A 349 19.08 -26.31 13.03
N LEU A 350 19.44 -25.58 14.09
CA LEU A 350 20.40 -24.49 14.06
C LEU A 350 21.80 -25.02 13.73
N GLU A 351 22.22 -26.13 14.32
CA GLU A 351 23.48 -26.80 13.98
C GLU A 351 23.52 -27.21 12.50
N LYS A 352 22.44 -27.85 11.99
CA LYS A 352 22.32 -28.20 10.56
C LYS A 352 22.40 -26.95 9.66
N LYS A 353 21.74 -25.86 10.03
CA LYS A 353 21.77 -24.60 9.28
C LYS A 353 23.14 -23.93 9.32
N THR A 354 23.88 -24.09 10.41
CA THR A 354 25.25 -23.58 10.54
C THR A 354 26.20 -24.33 9.60
N ILE A 355 26.11 -25.67 9.55
CA ILE A 355 26.87 -26.50 8.60
C ILE A 355 26.53 -26.14 7.14
N GLU A 356 25.25 -25.86 6.84
CA GLU A 356 24.84 -25.38 5.51
C GLU A 356 25.50 -24.04 5.15
N LEU A 357 25.60 -23.10 6.10
CA LEU A 357 26.22 -21.80 5.89
C LEU A 357 27.74 -21.89 5.73
N GLU A 358 28.41 -22.72 6.52
CA GLU A 358 29.85 -23.00 6.37
C GLU A 358 30.15 -23.61 4.99
N GLY A 359 29.30 -24.52 4.51
CA GLY A 359 29.39 -25.06 3.15
C GLY A 359 29.24 -23.97 2.07
N ILE A 360 28.28 -23.05 2.21
CA ILE A 360 28.14 -21.92 1.29
C ILE A 360 29.36 -20.99 1.33
N GLN A 361 29.92 -20.77 2.51
CA GLN A 361 31.13 -19.96 2.66
C GLN A 361 32.34 -20.62 2.01
N ALA A 362 32.51 -21.93 2.14
CA ALA A 362 33.56 -22.68 1.45
C ALA A 362 33.42 -22.55 -0.08
N ILE A 363 32.21 -22.69 -0.63
CA ILE A 363 31.94 -22.47 -2.07
C ILE A 363 32.33 -21.05 -2.48
N SER A 364 32.00 -20.04 -1.67
CA SER A 364 32.33 -18.65 -2.00
C SER A 364 33.84 -18.41 -2.08
N VAL A 365 34.61 -19.02 -1.18
CA VAL A 365 36.08 -18.93 -1.16
C VAL A 365 36.69 -19.69 -2.35
N ASP A 366 36.17 -20.87 -2.68
CA ASP A 366 36.64 -21.62 -3.85
C ASP A 366 36.29 -20.90 -5.16
N MET A 367 35.11 -20.29 -5.27
CA MET A 367 34.72 -19.49 -6.42
C MET A 367 35.61 -18.25 -6.56
N GLU A 368 35.95 -17.59 -5.46
CA GLU A 368 36.89 -16.45 -5.44
C GLU A 368 38.31 -16.89 -5.84
N ARG A 369 38.76 -18.07 -5.41
CA ARG A 369 40.03 -18.67 -5.85
C ARG A 369 40.03 -18.96 -7.36
N LEU A 370 38.95 -19.52 -7.90
CA LEU A 370 38.80 -19.77 -9.34
C LEU A 370 38.82 -18.47 -10.16
N ILE A 371 38.26 -17.40 -9.63
CA ILE A 371 38.31 -16.06 -10.25
C ILE A 371 39.76 -15.55 -10.26
N GLN A 372 40.47 -15.64 -9.13
CA GLN A 372 41.87 -15.19 -9.02
C GLN A 372 42.83 -16.01 -9.88
N GLU A 373 42.63 -17.33 -9.99
CA GLU A 373 43.42 -18.20 -10.88
C GLU A 373 43.20 -17.83 -12.36
N ASN A 374 41.98 -17.44 -12.75
CA ASN A 374 41.65 -16.96 -14.10
C ASN A 374 42.12 -15.52 -14.40
N GLU A 375 42.45 -14.71 -13.40
CA GLU A 375 42.98 -13.34 -13.60
C GLU A 375 44.49 -13.30 -13.91
N THR A 376 45.19 -14.44 -13.94
CA THR A 376 46.62 -14.48 -14.33
C THR A 376 46.82 -14.23 -15.84
N PRO A 377 47.58 -13.19 -16.24
CA PRO A 377 47.68 -12.79 -17.64
C PRO A 377 48.76 -13.62 -18.33
N GLY A 378 48.36 -14.69 -19.02
CA GLY A 378 49.35 -15.49 -19.76
C GLY A 378 48.82 -16.67 -20.57
N ASN A 379 47.62 -17.16 -20.29
CA ASN A 379 46.98 -18.17 -21.14
C ASN A 379 45.64 -17.66 -21.61
N LYS A 380 45.37 -17.83 -22.91
CA LYS A 380 44.13 -17.45 -23.60
C LYS A 380 42.92 -17.58 -22.67
N ASN A 381 42.19 -16.49 -22.50
CA ASN A 381 40.81 -16.52 -22.03
C ASN A 381 40.06 -17.54 -22.90
N LEU A 382 39.95 -18.76 -22.41
CA LEU A 382 39.02 -19.76 -22.93
C LEU A 382 37.65 -19.20 -22.62
N SER A 383 37.12 -18.43 -23.58
CA SER A 383 35.70 -18.15 -23.66
C SER A 383 34.98 -19.48 -23.45
N LEU A 384 33.98 -19.53 -22.57
CA LEU A 384 33.11 -20.69 -22.37
C LEU A 384 32.51 -21.22 -23.70
N MET A 385 32.54 -20.41 -24.76
CA MET A 385 32.24 -20.80 -26.13
C MET A 385 33.21 -21.83 -26.72
N ASP A 386 34.49 -21.79 -26.35
CA ASP A 386 35.58 -22.59 -26.93
C ASP A 386 35.69 -23.99 -26.26
N SER A 387 35.31 -24.12 -24.97
CA SER A 387 35.21 -25.44 -24.31
C SER A 387 34.02 -26.27 -24.77
N VAL A 388 32.95 -25.65 -25.27
CA VAL A 388 31.78 -26.37 -25.81
C VAL A 388 32.03 -26.81 -27.26
N MET A 389 32.80 -26.06 -28.04
CA MET A 389 33.06 -26.38 -29.45
C MET A 389 33.99 -27.59 -29.65
N VAL A 390 34.73 -28.00 -28.63
CA VAL A 390 35.61 -29.19 -28.69
C VAL A 390 34.92 -30.46 -28.16
N GLY A 391 33.88 -30.33 -27.33
CA GLY A 391 33.14 -31.48 -26.78
C GLY A 391 32.09 -32.08 -27.73
N ASP A 392 31.63 -31.31 -28.73
CA ASP A 392 30.44 -31.66 -29.52
C ASP A 392 30.73 -32.50 -30.77
N ASN A 393 32.01 -32.80 -31.06
CA ASN A 393 32.38 -33.70 -32.17
C ASN A 393 32.42 -35.18 -31.76
N LEU A 394 32.10 -35.54 -30.50
CA LEU A 394 32.10 -36.93 -30.02
C LEU A 394 30.71 -37.53 -29.79
N PHE A 395 29.64 -36.72 -29.80
CA PHE A 395 28.27 -37.23 -29.70
C PHE A 395 27.44 -36.76 -30.89
N SER A 396 27.24 -37.68 -31.82
CA SER A 396 26.33 -37.49 -32.94
C SER A 396 24.90 -37.25 -32.43
N GLY A 397 24.42 -36.02 -32.62
CA GLY A 397 23.03 -35.72 -32.93
C GLY A 397 22.02 -35.95 -31.82
N ASP A 398 21.87 -34.97 -30.93
CA ASP A 398 20.54 -34.49 -30.58
C ASP A 398 20.61 -33.01 -30.21
N LYS A 399 19.85 -32.17 -30.90
CA LYS A 399 19.82 -30.72 -30.69
C LYS A 399 19.16 -30.42 -29.35
N ILE A 400 19.96 -30.25 -28.31
CA ILE A 400 19.49 -29.65 -27.05
C ILE A 400 19.57 -28.13 -27.22
N ASP A 401 18.41 -27.50 -27.43
CA ASP A 401 18.26 -26.04 -27.35
C ASP A 401 18.54 -25.60 -25.89
N GLN A 402 19.81 -25.35 -25.56
CA GLN A 402 20.18 -24.77 -24.28
C GLN A 402 19.94 -23.25 -24.33
N GLN A 403 18.84 -22.81 -23.74
CA GLN A 403 18.69 -21.44 -23.27
C GLN A 403 19.83 -21.19 -22.26
N ILE A 404 20.85 -20.44 -22.69
CA ILE A 404 21.89 -19.92 -21.79
C ILE A 404 21.21 -18.93 -20.85
N VAL A 405 20.81 -19.39 -19.66
CA VAL A 405 20.27 -18.52 -18.61
C VAL A 405 21.43 -17.77 -17.98
N ASN A 406 21.74 -16.60 -18.54
CA ASN A 406 22.76 -15.69 -18.06
C ASN A 406 22.24 -14.82 -16.89
N ASP A 407 21.55 -15.43 -15.93
CA ASP A 407 21.08 -14.77 -14.69
C ASP A 407 22.03 -15.16 -13.54
N PRO A 408 22.79 -14.19 -12.98
CA PRO A 408 23.70 -14.44 -11.86
C PRO A 408 23.04 -15.14 -10.67
N LYS A 409 21.74 -14.88 -10.44
CA LYS A 409 20.99 -15.49 -9.33
C LYS A 409 20.65 -16.95 -9.61
N ALA A 410 20.35 -17.30 -10.85
CA ALA A 410 20.09 -18.67 -11.27
C ALA A 410 21.38 -19.50 -11.25
N ILE A 411 22.51 -18.92 -11.71
CA ILE A 411 23.83 -19.56 -11.67
C ILE A 411 24.28 -19.82 -10.24
N ALA A 412 24.17 -18.83 -9.34
CA ALA A 412 24.51 -19.01 -7.93
C ALA A 412 23.65 -20.10 -7.26
N LYS A 413 22.34 -20.16 -7.59
CA LYS A 413 21.45 -21.19 -7.08
C LYS A 413 21.83 -22.59 -7.60
N ALA A 414 22.13 -22.70 -8.89
CA ALA A 414 22.54 -23.96 -9.51
C ALA A 414 23.89 -24.45 -8.96
N ALA A 415 24.85 -23.55 -8.72
CA ALA A 415 26.13 -23.90 -8.12
C ALA A 415 25.98 -24.43 -6.68
N ILE A 416 25.14 -23.78 -5.87
CA ILE A 416 24.82 -24.25 -4.50
C ILE A 416 24.12 -25.61 -4.53
N GLU A 417 23.20 -25.83 -5.49
CA GLU A 417 22.45 -27.08 -5.62
C GLU A 417 23.34 -28.23 -6.10
N ALA A 418 24.24 -27.99 -7.06
CA ALA A 418 25.23 -28.96 -7.53
C ALA A 418 26.21 -29.35 -6.41
N TYR A 419 26.66 -28.40 -5.59
CA TYR A 419 27.52 -28.70 -4.44
C TYR A 419 26.78 -29.55 -3.38
N LYS A 420 25.50 -29.26 -3.12
CA LYS A 420 24.67 -30.08 -2.22
C LYS A 420 24.50 -31.51 -2.74
N ALA A 421 24.28 -31.68 -4.05
CA ALA A 421 24.18 -32.99 -4.67
C ALA A 421 25.51 -33.77 -4.57
N GLY A 422 26.65 -33.12 -4.87
CA GLY A 422 27.98 -33.74 -4.75
C GLY A 422 28.33 -34.19 -3.33
N ARG A 423 27.86 -33.49 -2.29
CA ARG A 423 28.03 -33.92 -0.89
C ARG A 423 27.15 -35.11 -0.52
N GLN A 424 25.94 -35.20 -1.06
CA GLN A 424 25.05 -36.35 -0.84
C GLN A 424 25.59 -37.61 -1.53
N ASP A 425 26.18 -37.47 -2.71
CA ASP A 425 26.82 -38.58 -3.41
C ASP A 425 28.06 -39.09 -2.64
N LEU A 426 28.88 -38.19 -2.08
CA LEU A 426 30.01 -38.56 -1.21
C LEU A 426 29.57 -39.28 0.08
N GLU A 427 28.52 -38.80 0.74
CA GLU A 427 27.94 -39.51 1.90
C GLU A 427 27.38 -40.89 1.51
N SER A 428 26.85 -41.07 0.28
CA SER A 428 26.35 -42.37 -0.18
C SER A 428 27.46 -43.37 -0.57
N ILE A 429 28.62 -42.88 -1.02
CA ILE A 429 29.79 -43.71 -1.37
C ILE A 429 30.54 -44.17 -0.12
N GLU A 430 30.49 -43.41 0.98
CA GLU A 430 31.13 -43.77 2.25
C GLU A 430 30.40 -44.89 3.02
N PHE A 431 29.17 -45.25 2.62
CA PHE A 431 28.41 -46.38 3.18
C PHE A 431 28.52 -47.69 2.38
N ASP A 432 29.27 -47.73 1.27
CA ASP A 432 29.40 -48.91 0.40
C ASP A 432 30.83 -49.54 0.41
N PHE A 433 31.60 -49.29 1.48
CA PHE A 433 32.88 -49.98 1.75
C PHE A 433 32.89 -50.72 3.08
#